data_AF-A0AAD8VJ36-F1
#
_entry.id   AF-A0AAD8VJ36-F1
#
_cell.length_a   1.000
_cell.length_b   1.000
_cell.length_c   1.000
_cell.angle_alpha   90.00
_cell.angle_beta   90.00
_cell.angle_gamma   90.00
#
_symmetry.space_group_name_H-M   'P 1'
#
loop_
_entity.id
_entity.type
_entity.pdbx_description
1 polymer ?
#
loop_
_entity_poly.entity_id
_entity_poly.type
_entity_poly.pdbx_seq_one_letter_code
_entity_poly.pdbx_strand_id
1 'polypeptide(L)'
;MTTRKPHEDLRVHVLEQITEIEGLRQNAENGQKAIQLLETRLQEETAKHAKFDELSARIQVLEAENESLKDFVKTSASQEHRARKELREKHARDLAELNEKLEKSQGRTVTMISKNKALEAEAEAIDKLIFPSLGFEWTKDSNLSRTEAYDEARISIDKLFEARWNRHGSVSEEETTITHDQTYGTGAGFHQGLQ
;
A
#
# COMPACT_ATOMS: atom_id res chain seq x y z
N MET A 1 -80.95 3.90 103.41
CA MET A 1 -80.08 4.74 102.54
C MET A 1 -78.73 4.83 103.21
N THR A 2 -77.77 4.02 102.79
CA THR A 2 -76.42 3.99 103.33
C THR A 2 -75.65 5.18 102.78
N THR A 3 -75.28 6.11 103.66
CA THR A 3 -74.40 7.24 103.34
C THR A 3 -73.00 6.71 103.11
N ARG A 4 -72.51 6.76 101.86
CA ARG A 4 -71.07 6.58 101.59
C ARG A 4 -70.29 7.63 102.38
N LYS A 5 -69.15 7.23 102.96
CA LYS A 5 -68.26 8.17 103.65
C LYS A 5 -67.53 9.00 102.57
N PRO A 6 -67.35 10.33 102.72
CA PRO A 6 -66.71 11.18 101.71
C PRO A 6 -65.34 10.70 101.18
N HIS A 7 -64.62 9.93 102.00
CA HIS A 7 -63.34 9.32 101.63
C HIS A 7 -63.47 8.20 100.56
N GLU A 8 -64.60 7.50 100.49
CA GLU A 8 -64.84 6.47 99.46
C GLU A 8 -65.08 7.09 98.08
N ASP A 9 -65.82 8.21 98.02
CA ASP A 9 -66.07 8.91 96.76
C ASP A 9 -64.79 9.57 96.23
N LEU A 10 -63.94 10.13 97.10
CA LEU A 10 -62.63 10.63 96.73
C LEU A 10 -61.71 9.51 96.20
N ARG A 11 -61.75 8.32 96.81
CA ARG A 11 -60.96 7.16 96.36
C ARG A 11 -61.40 6.68 94.97
N VAL A 12 -62.70 6.65 94.68
CA VAL A 12 -63.21 6.28 93.36
C VAL A 12 -62.76 7.30 92.31
N HIS A 13 -62.90 8.60 92.60
CA HIS A 13 -62.46 9.65 91.70
C HIS A 13 -60.97 9.59 91.37
N VAL A 14 -60.12 9.34 92.38
CA VAL A 14 -58.67 9.18 92.18
C VAL A 14 -58.35 7.95 91.31
N LEU A 15 -59.07 6.84 91.47
CA LEU A 15 -58.86 5.64 90.64
C LEU A 15 -59.30 5.85 89.18
N GLU A 16 -60.39 6.59 88.95
CA GLU A 16 -60.81 7.00 87.60
C GLU A 16 -59.74 7.86 86.94
N GLN A 17 -59.21 8.86 87.67
CA GLN A 17 -58.12 9.72 87.18
C GLN A 17 -56.84 8.92 86.87
N ILE A 18 -56.46 7.96 87.71
CA ILE A 18 -55.30 7.09 87.45
C ILE A 18 -55.52 6.29 86.15
N THR A 19 -56.72 5.74 85.95
CA THR A 19 -57.06 4.97 84.75
C THR A 19 -57.00 5.84 83.49
N GLU A 20 -57.50 7.07 83.56
CA GLU A 20 -57.39 8.05 82.48
C GLU A 20 -55.94 8.41 82.17
N ILE A 21 -55.11 8.65 83.19
CA ILE A 21 -53.69 8.95 83.03
C ILE A 21 -52.94 7.77 82.39
N GLU A 22 -53.23 6.53 82.81
CA GLU A 22 -52.63 5.33 82.22
C GLU A 22 -53.03 5.17 80.75
N GLY A 23 -54.31 5.42 80.42
CA GLY A 23 -54.79 5.43 79.03
C GLY A 23 -54.08 6.49 78.17
N LEU A 24 -53.93 7.71 78.69
CA LEU A 24 -53.21 8.79 78.01
C LEU A 24 -51.73 8.45 77.82
N ARG A 25 -51.09 7.85 78.82
CA ARG A 25 -49.69 7.41 78.74
C ARG A 25 -49.50 6.34 77.66
N GLN A 26 -50.38 5.35 77.61
CA GLN A 26 -50.34 4.31 76.58
C GLN A 26 -50.54 4.90 75.17
N ASN A 27 -51.46 5.85 75.03
CA ASN A 27 -51.69 6.55 73.77
C ASN A 27 -50.46 7.37 73.34
N ALA A 28 -49.80 8.06 74.29
CA ALA A 28 -48.57 8.79 74.02
C ALA A 28 -47.44 7.86 73.57
N GLU A 29 -47.27 6.70 74.23
CA GLU A 29 -46.27 5.70 73.85
C GLU A 29 -46.54 5.13 72.45
N ASN A 30 -47.79 4.80 72.15
CA ASN A 30 -48.20 4.33 70.81
C ASN A 30 -47.97 5.41 69.75
N GLY A 31 -48.29 6.68 70.05
CA GLY A 31 -48.01 7.82 69.19
C GLY A 31 -46.52 7.99 68.91
N GLN A 32 -45.68 7.87 69.93
CA GLN A 32 -44.23 7.95 69.78
C GLN A 32 -43.66 6.82 68.90
N LYS A 33 -44.15 5.58 69.08
CA LYS A 33 -43.77 4.44 68.21
C LYS A 33 -44.19 4.68 66.75
N ALA A 34 -45.37 5.25 66.52
CA ALA A 34 -45.83 5.57 65.17
C ALA A 34 -44.97 6.67 64.52
N ILE A 35 -44.59 7.70 65.28
CA ILE A 35 -43.69 8.76 64.80
C ILE A 35 -42.33 8.19 64.40
N GLN A 36 -41.72 7.36 65.25
CA GLN A 36 -40.42 6.73 64.95
C GLN A 36 -40.46 5.87 63.67
N LEU A 37 -41.57 5.15 63.45
CA LEU A 37 -41.76 4.37 62.24
C LEU A 37 -41.87 5.26 61.00
N LEU A 38 -42.60 6.37 61.09
CA LEU A 38 -42.73 7.34 60.00
C LEU A 38 -41.41 8.04 59.69
N GLU A 39 -40.63 8.41 60.71
CA GLU A 39 -39.28 8.98 60.54
C GLU A 39 -38.34 8.01 59.83
N THR A 40 -38.36 6.73 60.22
CA THR A 40 -37.56 5.69 59.56
C THR A 40 -37.95 5.54 58.09
N ARG A 41 -39.27 5.49 57.78
CA ARG A 41 -39.76 5.42 56.39
C ARG A 41 -39.38 6.66 55.58
N LEU A 42 -39.44 7.84 56.19
CA LEU A 42 -39.03 9.08 55.54
C LEU A 42 -37.54 9.05 55.19
N GLN A 43 -36.68 8.58 56.11
CA GLN A 43 -35.25 8.39 55.85
C GLN A 43 -35.01 7.41 54.69
N GLU A 44 -35.72 6.28 54.67
CA GLU A 44 -35.62 5.31 53.57
C GLU A 44 -36.03 5.92 52.22
N GLU A 45 -37.14 6.66 52.16
CA GLU A 45 -37.59 7.30 50.91
C GLU A 45 -36.64 8.41 50.45
N THR A 46 -36.11 9.23 51.37
CA THR A 46 -35.10 10.24 51.01
C THR A 46 -33.82 9.59 50.44
N ALA A 47 -33.38 8.46 51.00
CA ALA A 47 -32.24 7.71 50.48
C ALA A 47 -32.53 7.10 49.09
N LYS A 48 -33.76 6.64 48.84
CA LYS A 48 -34.17 6.14 47.51
C LYS A 48 -34.19 7.27 46.48
N HIS A 49 -34.72 8.44 46.83
CA HIS A 49 -34.72 9.60 45.94
C HIS A 49 -33.30 10.05 45.58
N ALA A 50 -32.38 10.10 46.54
CA ALA A 50 -30.98 10.41 46.27
C ALA A 50 -30.34 9.43 45.26
N LYS A 51 -30.63 8.12 45.38
CA LYS A 51 -30.18 7.12 44.40
C LYS A 51 -30.82 7.30 43.03
N PHE A 52 -32.09 7.69 42.98
CA PHE A 52 -32.78 7.95 41.72
C PHE A 52 -32.16 9.14 40.98
N ASP A 53 -31.82 10.21 41.70
CA ASP A 53 -31.14 11.38 41.13
C ASP A 53 -29.75 11.02 40.58
N GLU A 54 -28.98 10.22 41.33
CA GLU A 54 -27.67 9.71 40.88
C GLU A 54 -27.79 8.88 39.58
N LEU A 55 -28.75 7.94 39.54
CA LEU A 55 -28.99 7.12 38.36
C LEU A 55 -29.45 7.96 37.16
N SER A 56 -30.30 8.96 37.40
CA SER A 56 -30.77 9.87 36.35
C SER A 56 -29.62 10.68 35.76
N ALA A 57 -28.73 11.21 36.61
CA ALA A 57 -27.53 11.92 36.15
C ALA A 57 -26.61 11.00 35.34
N ARG A 58 -26.44 9.74 35.77
CA ARG A 58 -25.61 8.77 35.07
C ARG A 58 -26.19 8.39 33.70
N ILE A 59 -27.51 8.28 33.58
CA ILE A 59 -28.18 8.04 32.30
C ILE A 59 -27.90 9.19 31.32
N GLN A 60 -28.03 10.45 31.77
CA GLN A 60 -27.76 11.61 30.92
C GLN A 60 -26.32 11.64 30.38
N VAL A 61 -25.34 11.28 31.22
CA VAL A 61 -23.94 11.17 30.80
C VAL A 61 -23.78 10.07 29.74
N LEU A 62 -24.36 8.89 29.97
CA LEU A 62 -24.28 7.78 29.02
C LEU A 62 -24.98 8.09 27.69
N GLU A 63 -26.10 8.81 27.71
CA GLU A 63 -26.79 9.27 26.50
C GLU A 63 -25.90 10.24 25.70
N ALA A 64 -25.24 11.18 26.36
CA ALA A 64 -24.31 12.11 25.73
C ALA A 64 -23.08 11.39 25.14
N GLU A 65 -22.50 10.43 25.86
CA GLU A 65 -21.39 9.60 25.36
C GLU A 65 -21.82 8.77 24.15
N ASN A 66 -23.02 8.21 24.16
CA ASN A 66 -23.54 7.42 23.05
C ASN A 66 -23.72 8.25 21.78
N GLU A 67 -24.28 9.45 21.88
CA GLU A 67 -24.38 10.38 20.74
C GLU A 67 -22.99 10.79 20.22
N SER A 68 -22.04 11.08 21.12
CA SER A 68 -20.66 11.36 20.72
C SER A 68 -20.02 10.20 19.97
N LEU A 69 -20.26 8.95 20.40
CA LEU A 69 -19.75 7.76 19.72
C LEU A 69 -20.39 7.55 18.35
N LYS A 70 -21.70 7.80 18.22
CA LYS A 70 -22.38 7.74 16.91
C LYS A 70 -21.76 8.71 15.92
N ASP A 71 -21.47 9.93 16.34
CA ASP A 71 -20.87 10.94 15.47
C ASP A 71 -19.41 10.62 15.13
N PHE A 72 -18.67 10.06 16.09
CA PHE A 72 -17.32 9.54 15.84
C PHE A 72 -17.32 8.44 14.77
N VAL A 73 -18.21 7.45 14.88
CA VAL A 73 -18.31 6.35 13.91
C VAL A 73 -18.67 6.86 12.51
N LYS A 74 -19.63 7.78 12.39
CA LYS A 74 -19.98 8.39 11.10
C LYS A 74 -18.79 9.12 10.46
N THR A 75 -18.06 9.89 11.27
CA THR A 75 -16.89 10.64 10.81
C THR A 75 -15.78 9.69 10.35
N SER A 76 -15.49 8.68 11.16
CA SER A 76 -14.49 7.65 10.86
C SER A 76 -14.82 6.90 9.56
N ALA A 77 -16.07 6.46 9.39
CA ALA A 77 -16.51 5.79 8.16
C ALA A 77 -16.38 6.69 6.92
N SER A 78 -16.67 7.99 7.04
CA SER A 78 -16.49 8.94 5.94
C SER A 78 -15.01 9.12 5.58
N GLN A 79 -14.14 9.24 6.58
CA GLN A 79 -12.68 9.35 6.38
C GLN A 79 -12.10 8.08 5.75
N GLU A 80 -12.50 6.89 6.24
CA GLU A 80 -12.07 5.62 5.68
C GLU A 80 -12.52 5.48 4.21
N HIS A 81 -13.76 5.86 3.91
CA HIS A 81 -14.26 5.83 2.54
C HIS A 81 -13.46 6.75 1.60
N ARG A 82 -13.14 7.97 2.05
CA ARG A 82 -12.29 8.92 1.29
C ARG A 82 -10.90 8.36 1.06
N ALA A 83 -10.23 7.89 2.12
CA ALA A 83 -8.89 7.32 2.03
C ALA A 83 -8.85 6.09 1.09
N ARG A 84 -9.86 5.21 1.15
CA ARG A 84 -9.98 4.07 0.24
C ARG A 84 -10.19 4.50 -1.20
N LYS A 85 -10.99 5.53 -1.44
CA LYS A 85 -11.22 6.07 -2.79
C LYS A 85 -9.93 6.66 -3.36
N GLU A 86 -9.23 7.49 -2.60
CA GLU A 86 -7.95 8.08 -2.99
C GLU A 86 -6.88 7.01 -3.28
N LEU A 87 -6.82 5.96 -2.46
CA LEU A 87 -5.90 4.84 -2.67
C LEU A 87 -6.21 4.09 -3.97
N ARG A 88 -7.50 3.82 -4.26
CA ARG A 88 -7.91 3.16 -5.51
C ARG A 88 -7.59 4.02 -6.72
N GLU A 89 -7.83 5.33 -6.66
CA GLU A 89 -7.51 6.27 -7.74
C GLU A 89 -6.00 6.39 -7.96
N LYS A 90 -5.20 6.34 -6.88
CA LYS A 90 -3.74 6.27 -6.98
C LYS A 90 -3.29 4.96 -7.64
N HIS A 91 -3.78 3.82 -7.17
CA HIS A 91 -3.45 2.51 -7.75
C HIS A 91 -3.83 2.42 -9.23
N ALA A 92 -4.99 2.97 -9.62
CA ALA A 92 -5.41 3.01 -11.02
C ALA A 92 -4.44 3.84 -11.89
N ARG A 93 -3.96 4.99 -11.38
CA ARG A 93 -2.96 5.81 -12.06
C ARG A 93 -1.61 5.10 -12.17
N ASP A 94 -1.13 4.49 -11.09
CA ASP A 94 0.14 3.77 -11.07
C ASP A 94 0.13 2.59 -12.06
N LEU A 95 -0.98 1.85 -12.13
CA LEU A 95 -1.17 0.76 -13.10
C LEU A 95 -1.22 1.26 -14.54
N ALA A 96 -1.88 2.40 -14.79
CA ALA A 96 -1.91 3.01 -16.11
C ALA A 96 -0.51 3.45 -16.56
N GLU A 97 0.27 4.08 -15.67
CA GLU A 97 1.65 4.49 -15.96
C GLU A 97 2.57 3.29 -16.23
N LEU A 98 2.44 2.21 -15.45
CA LEU A 98 3.19 0.98 -15.67
C LEU A 98 2.85 0.34 -17.02
N ASN A 99 1.56 0.29 -17.39
CA ASN A 99 1.15 -0.22 -18.69
C ASN A 99 1.73 0.61 -19.83
N GLU A 100 1.69 1.94 -19.74
CA GLU A 100 2.27 2.82 -20.76
C GLU A 100 3.79 2.59 -20.92
N LYS A 101 4.51 2.43 -19.80
CA LYS A 101 5.95 2.10 -19.83
C LYS A 101 6.21 0.74 -20.46
N LEU A 102 5.37 -0.25 -20.15
CA LEU A 102 5.48 -1.60 -20.70
C LEU A 102 5.24 -1.59 -22.21
N GLU A 103 4.19 -0.92 -22.70
CA GLU A 103 3.91 -0.77 -24.12
C GLU A 103 5.06 -0.10 -24.87
N LYS A 104 5.60 1.00 -24.32
CA LYS A 104 6.79 1.67 -24.88
C LYS A 104 7.99 0.74 -24.94
N SER A 105 8.23 -0.05 -23.90
CA SER A 105 9.32 -1.03 -23.86
C SER A 105 9.13 -2.13 -24.90
N GLN A 106 7.92 -2.68 -25.00
CA GLN A 106 7.58 -3.71 -25.98
C GLN A 106 7.76 -3.19 -27.41
N GLY A 107 7.32 -1.95 -27.71
CA GLY A 107 7.52 -1.32 -29.01
C GLY A 107 9.01 -1.18 -29.39
N ARG A 108 9.87 -0.84 -28.42
CA ARG A 108 11.34 -0.82 -28.63
C ARG A 108 11.87 -2.22 -28.93
N THR A 109 11.45 -3.23 -28.17
CA THR A 109 11.86 -4.63 -28.39
C THR A 109 11.45 -5.12 -29.76
N VAL A 110 10.22 -4.86 -30.20
CA VAL A 110 9.73 -5.21 -31.55
C VAL A 110 10.60 -4.53 -32.62
N THR A 111 10.93 -3.26 -32.45
CA THR A 111 11.80 -2.50 -33.38
C THR A 111 13.21 -3.09 -33.44
N MET A 112 13.77 -3.50 -32.29
CA MET A 112 15.08 -4.16 -32.24
C MET A 112 15.06 -5.52 -32.94
N ILE A 113 14.01 -6.33 -32.71
CA ILE A 113 13.82 -7.60 -33.39
C ILE A 113 13.74 -7.40 -34.90
N SER A 114 12.99 -6.40 -35.38
CA SER A 114 12.90 -6.13 -36.82
C SER A 114 14.24 -5.68 -37.42
N LYS A 115 15.01 -4.85 -36.70
CA LYS A 115 16.34 -4.43 -37.15
C LYS A 115 17.33 -5.59 -37.18
N ASN A 116 17.32 -6.45 -36.17
CA ASN A 116 18.17 -7.64 -36.15
C ASN A 116 17.85 -8.56 -37.34
N LYS A 117 16.58 -8.79 -37.66
CA LYS A 117 16.19 -9.57 -38.84
C LYS A 117 16.68 -8.95 -40.16
N ALA A 118 16.62 -7.61 -40.27
CA ALA A 118 17.14 -6.91 -41.45
C ALA A 118 18.67 -7.06 -41.57
N LEU A 119 19.40 -6.89 -40.46
CA LEU A 119 20.85 -7.10 -40.41
C LEU A 119 21.23 -8.55 -40.71
N GLU A 120 20.49 -9.54 -40.21
CA GLU A 120 20.69 -10.95 -40.55
C GLU A 120 20.53 -11.18 -42.06
N ALA A 121 19.50 -10.60 -42.67
CA ALA A 121 19.27 -10.71 -44.12
C ALA A 121 20.36 -10.01 -44.96
N GLU A 122 20.78 -8.80 -44.56
CA GLU A 122 21.89 -8.10 -45.22
C GLU A 122 23.19 -8.88 -45.11
N ALA A 123 23.49 -9.41 -43.93
CA ALA A 123 24.67 -10.22 -43.73
C ALA A 123 24.62 -11.50 -44.58
N GLU A 124 23.48 -12.18 -44.67
CA GLU A 124 23.30 -13.32 -45.60
C GLU A 124 23.51 -12.92 -47.06
N ALA A 125 23.09 -11.72 -47.48
CA ALA A 125 23.32 -11.22 -48.83
C ALA A 125 24.81 -10.94 -49.10
N ILE A 126 25.53 -10.38 -48.12
CA ILE A 126 26.98 -10.17 -48.20
C ILE A 126 27.71 -11.51 -48.32
N ASP A 127 27.38 -12.48 -47.48
CA ASP A 127 27.98 -13.82 -47.54
C ASP A 127 27.80 -14.44 -48.94
N LYS A 128 26.61 -14.33 -49.53
CA LYS A 128 26.33 -14.80 -50.90
C LYS A 128 27.12 -14.07 -51.98
N LEU A 129 27.57 -12.84 -51.73
CA LEU A 129 28.40 -12.08 -52.67
C LEU A 129 29.88 -12.44 -52.52
N ILE A 130 30.37 -12.49 -51.28
CA ILE A 130 31.78 -12.69 -50.97
C ILE A 130 32.20 -14.13 -51.24
N PHE A 131 31.53 -15.12 -50.65
CA PHE A 131 32.02 -16.50 -50.70
C PHE A 131 32.18 -17.04 -52.13
N PRO A 132 31.21 -16.89 -53.06
CA PRO A 132 31.39 -17.32 -54.45
C PRO A 132 32.53 -16.59 -55.16
N SER A 133 32.73 -15.30 -54.88
CA SER A 133 33.83 -14.50 -55.44
C SER A 133 35.20 -14.98 -54.96
N LEU A 134 35.25 -15.63 -53.80
CA LEU A 134 36.45 -16.25 -53.23
C LEU A 134 36.60 -17.72 -53.64
N GLY A 135 35.76 -18.23 -54.53
CA GLY A 135 35.76 -19.63 -54.96
C GLY A 135 35.29 -20.61 -53.88
N PHE A 136 34.55 -20.12 -52.89
CA PHE A 136 34.05 -20.89 -51.75
C PHE A 136 32.52 -20.97 -51.79
N GLU A 137 31.93 -22.16 -51.74
CA GLU A 137 30.48 -22.31 -51.60
C GLU A 137 30.12 -22.44 -50.12
N TRP A 138 29.56 -21.38 -49.54
CA TRP A 138 29.06 -21.41 -48.17
C TRP A 138 27.76 -22.23 -48.11
N THR A 139 27.81 -23.39 -47.46
CA THR A 139 26.62 -24.20 -47.17
C THR A 139 26.20 -24.02 -45.72
N LYS A 140 24.90 -23.79 -45.47
CA LYS A 140 24.32 -23.60 -44.11
C LYS A 140 24.52 -24.81 -43.18
N ASP A 141 24.98 -25.94 -43.71
CA ASP A 141 25.28 -27.18 -42.98
C ASP A 141 26.75 -27.30 -42.54
N SER A 142 27.59 -26.29 -42.77
CA SER A 142 28.95 -26.29 -42.23
C SER A 142 28.94 -26.05 -40.72
N ASN A 143 29.66 -26.86 -39.95
CA ASN A 143 29.81 -26.69 -38.50
C ASN A 143 30.71 -25.50 -38.11
N LEU A 144 31.10 -24.67 -39.08
CA LEU A 144 32.01 -23.54 -38.90
C LEU A 144 31.22 -22.29 -38.53
N SER A 145 31.70 -21.56 -37.54
CA SER A 145 31.21 -20.22 -37.27
C SER A 145 31.56 -19.29 -38.43
N ARG A 146 30.78 -18.22 -38.59
CA ARG A 146 30.95 -17.24 -39.68
C ARG A 146 32.37 -16.66 -39.71
N THR A 147 32.99 -16.45 -38.55
CA THR A 147 34.36 -15.94 -38.45
C THR A 147 35.38 -16.93 -39.01
N GLU A 148 35.24 -18.22 -38.67
CA GLU A 148 36.15 -19.28 -39.13
C GLU A 148 36.07 -19.47 -40.65
N ALA A 149 34.90 -19.24 -41.24
CA ALA A 149 34.71 -19.21 -42.69
C ALA A 149 35.51 -18.12 -43.41
N TYR A 150 35.46 -16.90 -42.86
CA TYR A 150 36.19 -15.76 -43.42
C TYR A 150 37.70 -15.98 -43.30
N ASP A 151 38.15 -16.57 -42.19
CA ASP A 151 39.55 -16.94 -42.00
C ASP A 151 39.99 -18.01 -43.01
N GLU A 152 39.19 -19.06 -43.24
CA GLU A 152 39.49 -20.08 -44.26
C GLU A 152 39.52 -19.50 -45.68
N ALA A 153 38.55 -18.64 -46.02
CA ALA A 153 38.49 -18.01 -47.33
C ALA A 153 39.71 -17.11 -47.57
N ARG A 154 40.13 -16.33 -46.56
CA ARG A 154 41.36 -15.54 -46.61
C ARG A 154 42.60 -16.43 -46.83
N ILE A 155 42.73 -17.51 -46.06
CA ILE A 155 43.85 -18.45 -46.20
C ILE A 155 43.88 -19.05 -47.62
N SER A 156 42.71 -19.33 -48.21
CA SER A 156 42.61 -19.85 -49.59
C SER A 156 43.09 -18.82 -50.64
N ILE A 157 42.73 -17.55 -50.47
CA ILE A 157 43.21 -16.44 -51.32
C ILE A 157 44.73 -16.29 -51.20
N ASP A 158 45.26 -16.25 -49.97
CA ASP A 158 46.69 -16.09 -49.72
C ASP A 158 47.49 -17.23 -50.39
N LYS A 159 46.99 -18.47 -50.31
CA LYS A 159 47.55 -19.63 -51.02
C LYS A 159 47.51 -19.49 -52.55
N LEU A 160 46.45 -18.92 -53.11
CA LEU A 160 46.33 -18.66 -54.55
C LEU A 160 47.34 -17.59 -55.02
N PHE A 161 47.57 -16.55 -54.22
CA PHE A 161 48.59 -15.53 -54.51
C PHE A 161 50.01 -16.10 -54.43
N GLU A 162 50.32 -16.89 -53.40
CA GLU A 162 51.62 -17.57 -53.29
C GLU A 162 51.87 -18.50 -54.47
N ALA A 163 50.86 -19.27 -54.90
CA ALA A 163 50.95 -20.14 -56.07
C ALA A 163 51.16 -19.37 -57.38
N ARG A 164 50.57 -18.17 -57.52
CA ARG A 164 50.75 -17.28 -58.69
C ARG A 164 52.11 -16.59 -58.69
N TRP A 165 52.58 -16.13 -57.54
CA TRP A 165 53.88 -15.49 -57.37
C TRP A 165 55.03 -16.48 -57.66
N ASN A 166 54.92 -17.70 -57.15
CA ASN A 166 55.90 -18.76 -57.41
C ASN A 166 55.90 -19.25 -58.88
N ARG A 167 54.83 -18.96 -59.67
CA ARG A 167 54.81 -19.19 -61.13
C ARG A 167 55.52 -18.11 -61.95
N HIS A 168 55.74 -16.92 -61.39
CA HIS A 168 56.38 -15.80 -62.10
C HIS A 168 57.81 -15.49 -61.61
N GLY A 169 58.41 -16.41 -60.84
CA GLY A 169 59.78 -16.31 -60.32
C GLY A 169 60.92 -16.43 -61.35
N SER A 170 60.79 -15.83 -62.52
CA SER A 170 61.94 -15.42 -63.35
C SER A 170 61.51 -14.30 -64.31
N VAL A 171 61.59 -13.05 -63.87
CA VAL A 171 61.60 -11.89 -64.77
C VAL A 171 62.84 -11.09 -64.42
N SER A 172 63.79 -11.08 -65.37
CA SER A 172 65.02 -10.30 -65.34
C SER A 172 64.72 -8.81 -65.29
N GLU A 173 65.56 -8.06 -64.57
CA GLU A 173 65.56 -6.62 -64.48
C GLU A 173 65.69 -5.97 -65.87
N GLU A 174 64.60 -5.41 -66.39
CA GLU A 174 64.67 -4.31 -67.34
C GLU A 174 63.97 -3.10 -66.69
N GLU A 175 64.80 -2.14 -66.29
CA GLU A 175 64.37 -0.81 -65.86
C GLU A 175 63.53 -0.15 -66.96
N THR A 176 62.24 0.04 -66.68
CA THR A 176 61.45 1.07 -67.35
C THR A 176 61.10 2.13 -66.33
N THR A 177 61.91 3.19 -66.33
CA THR A 177 61.68 4.42 -65.60
C THR A 177 60.45 5.12 -66.19
N ILE A 178 59.32 5.04 -65.50
CA ILE A 178 58.16 5.90 -65.77
C ILE A 178 58.12 6.95 -64.66
N THR A 179 58.61 8.15 -64.98
CA THR A 179 58.42 9.35 -64.16
C THR A 179 56.97 9.81 -64.29
N HIS A 180 56.21 9.80 -63.19
CA HIS A 180 54.99 10.60 -63.10
C HIS A 180 54.88 11.32 -61.76
N ASP A 181 54.46 12.57 -61.93
CA ASP A 181 54.70 13.74 -61.12
C ASP A 181 53.99 13.70 -59.76
N GLN A 182 54.67 14.20 -58.74
CA GLN A 182 54.11 14.42 -57.40
C GLN A 182 53.43 15.78 -57.35
N THR A 183 52.10 15.82 -57.28
CA THR A 183 51.41 16.93 -56.61
C THR A 183 50.84 16.45 -55.28
N TYR A 184 51.55 16.84 -54.22
CA TYR A 184 51.17 16.70 -52.83
C TYR A 184 49.88 17.47 -52.53
N GLY A 185 48.91 16.76 -51.96
CA GLY A 185 47.78 17.31 -51.22
C GLY A 185 47.73 16.64 -49.85
N THR A 186 48.50 17.21 -48.93
CA THR A 186 48.58 16.91 -47.49
C THR A 186 47.23 16.97 -46.77
N GLY A 187 47.06 16.13 -45.73
CA GLY A 187 46.40 16.58 -44.49
C GLY A 187 45.29 15.68 -43.96
N ALA A 188 45.66 14.79 -43.06
CA ALA A 188 44.76 14.11 -42.13
C ALA A 188 44.08 15.09 -41.15
N GLY A 189 42.87 14.76 -40.68
CA GLY A 189 42.18 15.47 -39.60
C GLY A 189 41.04 14.65 -39.02
N PHE A 190 41.35 13.89 -37.97
CA PHE A 190 40.43 13.16 -37.08
C PHE A 190 39.71 14.12 -36.09
N HIS A 191 38.51 13.71 -35.64
CA HIS A 191 37.83 14.00 -34.35
C HIS A 191 37.18 15.38 -34.05
N GLN A 192 35.85 15.38 -33.74
CA GLN A 192 35.20 15.38 -32.39
C GLN A 192 33.88 16.19 -32.30
N GLY A 193 32.93 15.72 -31.47
CA GLY A 193 31.89 16.50 -30.76
C GLY A 193 30.65 16.92 -31.56
N LEU A 194 29.43 16.38 -31.37
CA LEU A 194 28.55 16.52 -30.20
C LEU A 194 28.53 17.93 -29.60
N GLN A 195 27.60 18.75 -30.08
CA GLN A 195 26.66 19.55 -29.28
C GLN A 195 25.29 19.55 -29.96
#